data_AF-A0AAE6G353-F1
#
_entry.id   AF-A0AAE6G353-F1
#
_cell.length_a   1.000
_cell.length_b   1.000
_cell.length_c   1.000
_cell.angle_alpha   90.00
_cell.angle_beta   90.00
_cell.angle_gamma   90.00
#
_symmetry.space_group_name_H-M   'P 1'
#
loop_
_entity.id
_entity.type
_entity.pdbx_description
1 polymer ?
#
loop_
_entity_poly.entity_id
_entity_poly.type
_entity_poly.pdbx_seq_one_letter_code
_entity_poly.pdbx_strand_id
1 'polypeptide(L)'
;MKLGALVLAVLLAHPASGSDVISVERAQLFPDGGSAAVEVEGGCWLSESRCIRTAAEIERLRAENESLRQQAGDVSFTVAVVALLGGLGAGFAVARLANR
;
A
#
# COMPACT_ATOMS: atom_id res chain seq x y z
N MET A 1 -7.55 -22.23 43.43
CA MET A 1 -8.39 -22.70 42.31
C MET A 1 -8.78 -21.59 41.32
N LYS A 2 -9.03 -20.34 41.74
CA LYS A 2 -9.46 -19.26 40.83
C LYS A 2 -8.40 -18.76 39.85
N LEU A 3 -7.13 -18.71 40.27
CA LEU A 3 -6.01 -18.28 39.40
C LEU A 3 -5.75 -19.25 38.24
N GLY A 4 -5.82 -20.57 38.49
CA GLY A 4 -5.61 -21.57 37.44
C GLY A 4 -6.69 -21.52 36.35
N ALA A 5 -7.95 -21.29 36.74
CA ALA A 5 -9.06 -21.11 35.79
C ALA A 5 -8.89 -19.84 34.94
N LEU A 6 -8.36 -18.76 35.53
CA LEU A 6 -8.14 -17.49 34.84
C LEU A 6 -6.98 -17.57 33.85
N VAL A 7 -5.89 -18.26 34.22
CA VAL A 7 -4.77 -18.53 33.31
C VAL A 7 -5.22 -19.42 32.14
N LEU A 8 -6.04 -20.44 32.40
CA LEU A 8 -6.59 -21.30 31.35
C LEU A 8 -7.51 -20.52 30.39
N ALA A 9 -8.37 -19.64 30.92
CA ALA A 9 -9.23 -18.80 30.11
C ALA A 9 -8.43 -17.85 29.20
N VAL A 10 -7.32 -17.27 29.70
CA VAL A 10 -6.44 -16.40 28.91
C VAL A 10 -5.70 -17.17 27.81
N LEU A 11 -5.27 -18.41 28.09
CA LEU A 11 -4.61 -19.25 27.10
C LEU A 11 -5.57 -19.72 26.00
N LEU A 12 -6.83 -20.02 26.34
CA LEU A 12 -7.87 -20.36 25.36
C LEU A 12 -8.37 -19.16 24.56
N ALA A 13 -8.25 -17.95 25.11
CA ALA A 13 -8.60 -16.71 24.43
C ALA A 13 -7.49 -16.18 23.51
N HIS A 14 -6.28 -16.75 23.54
CA HIS A 14 -5.25 -16.39 22.56
C HIS A 14 -5.68 -16.94 21.20
N PRO A 15 -6.02 -16.07 20.22
CA PRO A 15 -6.29 -16.54 18.88
C PRO A 15 -5.05 -17.25 18.38
N ALA A 16 -5.23 -18.45 17.82
CA ALA A 16 -4.17 -19.12 17.09
C ALA A 16 -3.80 -18.21 15.90
N SER A 17 -2.79 -17.35 16.09
CA SER A 17 -2.29 -16.49 15.04
C SER A 17 -1.52 -17.37 14.06
N GLY A 18 -2.21 -17.85 13.04
CA GLY A 18 -1.55 -18.42 11.87
C GLY A 18 -0.62 -17.38 11.26
N SER A 19 0.50 -17.83 10.68
CA SER A 19 1.39 -16.91 9.97
C SER A 19 0.67 -16.34 8.75
N ASP A 20 0.48 -15.02 8.71
CA ASP A 20 -0.15 -14.32 7.58
C ASP A 20 0.70 -14.34 6.31
N VAL A 21 2.00 -14.61 6.47
CA VAL A 21 3.01 -14.65 5.41
C VAL A 21 3.92 -15.85 5.64
N ILE A 22 4.15 -16.65 4.61
CA ILE A 22 5.01 -17.83 4.67
C ILE A 22 5.99 -17.75 3.51
N SER A 23 7.29 -17.78 3.81
CA SER A 23 8.32 -17.98 2.79
C SER A 23 8.37 -19.47 2.47
N VAL A 24 8.22 -19.80 1.19
CA VAL A 24 8.15 -21.18 0.70
C VAL A 24 9.36 -21.44 -0.17
N GLU A 25 10.12 -22.49 0.13
CA GLU A 25 11.24 -22.92 -0.72
C GLU A 25 10.75 -23.89 -1.81
N ARG A 26 9.82 -24.78 -1.48
CA ARG A 26 9.13 -25.69 -2.41
C ARG A 26 7.72 -25.99 -1.94
N ALA A 27 6.76 -26.03 -2.85
CA ALA A 27 5.39 -26.41 -2.57
C ALA A 27 4.68 -27.04 -3.78
N GLN A 28 3.58 -27.72 -3.53
CA GLN A 28 2.65 -28.18 -4.55
C GLN A 28 1.34 -27.39 -4.43
N LEU A 29 0.91 -26.82 -5.54
CA LEU A 29 -0.32 -26.04 -5.64
C LEU A 29 -1.37 -26.85 -6.41
N PHE A 30 -2.58 -26.90 -5.86
CA PHE A 30 -3.72 -27.59 -6.47
C PHE A 30 -4.79 -26.55 -6.81
N PRO A 31 -4.69 -25.88 -7.97
CA PRO A 31 -5.50 -24.69 -8.27
C PRO A 31 -7.00 -24.99 -8.32
N ASP A 32 -7.39 -26.16 -8.83
CA ASP A 32 -8.80 -26.53 -9.01
C ASP A 32 -9.31 -27.52 -7.93
N GLY A 33 -8.52 -27.73 -6.86
CA GLY A 33 -8.82 -28.77 -5.85
C GLY A 33 -8.76 -30.21 -6.37
N GLY A 34 -8.31 -30.41 -7.62
CA GLY A 34 -8.14 -31.70 -8.28
C GLY A 34 -6.78 -32.35 -8.01
N SER A 35 -6.45 -33.40 -8.77
CA SER A 35 -5.24 -34.21 -8.62
C SER A 35 -3.99 -33.65 -9.33
N ALA A 36 -4.16 -32.66 -10.21
CA ALA A 36 -3.04 -32.05 -10.93
C ALA A 36 -2.32 -31.04 -10.02
N ALA A 37 -1.25 -31.49 -9.39
CA ALA A 37 -0.33 -30.64 -8.64
C ALA A 37 0.56 -29.84 -9.60
N VAL A 38 0.69 -28.54 -9.35
CA VAL A 38 1.76 -27.72 -9.93
C VAL A 38 2.85 -27.56 -8.88
N GLU A 39 4.05 -28.02 -9.17
CA GLU A 39 5.20 -27.81 -8.29
C GLU A 39 5.72 -26.38 -8.46
N VAL A 40 5.94 -25.73 -7.33
CA VAL A 40 6.40 -24.34 -7.26
C VAL A 40 7.66 -24.32 -6.41
N GLU A 41 8.76 -23.84 -7.00
CA GLU A 41 10.01 -23.57 -6.28
C GLU A 41 10.07 -22.09 -5.89
N GLY A 42 10.25 -21.82 -4.62
CA GLY A 42 10.34 -20.46 -4.08
C GLY A 42 8.98 -19.75 -3.98
N GLY A 43 8.94 -18.71 -3.15
CA GLY A 43 7.83 -17.76 -3.14
C GLY A 43 7.43 -17.27 -1.75
N CYS A 44 6.49 -16.33 -1.76
CA CYS A 44 5.86 -15.79 -0.57
C CYS A 44 4.36 -16.09 -0.64
N TRP A 45 3.89 -16.95 0.25
CA TRP A 45 2.49 -17.32 0.33
C TRP A 45 1.81 -16.44 1.37
N LEU A 46 0.65 -15.92 1.00
CA LEU A 46 -0.13 -15.03 1.85
C LEU A 46 -1.37 -15.79 2.34
N SER A 47 -1.77 -15.53 3.58
CA SER A 47 -3.09 -15.98 4.06
C SER A 47 -4.20 -15.38 3.19
N GLU A 48 -5.34 -16.06 3.11
CA GLU A 48 -6.51 -15.57 2.37
C GLU A 48 -6.95 -14.20 2.88
N SER A 49 -6.97 -14.00 4.20
CA SER A 49 -7.27 -12.70 4.84
C SER A 49 -6.30 -11.61 4.39
N ARG A 50 -5.01 -11.93 4.22
CA ARG A 50 -4.01 -11.01 3.65
C ARG A 50 -4.29 -10.68 2.20
N CYS A 51 -4.60 -11.66 1.38
CA CYS A 51 -4.95 -11.45 -0.03
C CYS A 51 -6.18 -10.54 -0.17
N ILE A 52 -7.25 -10.82 0.57
CA ILE A 52 -8.50 -10.04 0.56
C ILE A 52 -8.22 -8.59 1.01
N ARG A 53 -7.51 -8.41 2.14
CA ARG A 53 -7.17 -7.08 2.67
C ARG A 53 -6.34 -6.28 1.67
N THR A 54 -5.34 -6.89 1.06
CA THR A 54 -4.49 -6.21 0.06
C THR A 54 -5.28 -5.83 -1.19
N ALA A 55 -6.19 -6.71 -1.67
CA ALA A 55 -7.03 -6.41 -2.82
C ALA A 55 -7.95 -5.21 -2.56
N ALA A 56 -8.60 -5.17 -1.38
CA ALA A 56 -9.44 -4.05 -0.97
C ALA A 56 -8.65 -2.73 -0.87
N GLU A 57 -7.43 -2.79 -0.34
CA GLU A 57 -6.59 -1.60 -0.23
C GLU A 57 -6.12 -1.09 -1.59
N ILE A 58 -5.78 -1.99 -2.54
CA ILE A 58 -5.44 -1.61 -3.90
C ILE A 58 -6.62 -0.92 -4.59
N GLU A 59 -7.83 -1.44 -4.41
CA GLU A 59 -9.04 -0.85 -5.00
C GLU A 59 -9.32 0.54 -4.42
N ARG A 60 -9.20 0.70 -3.10
CA ARG A 60 -9.30 1.99 -2.43
C ARG A 60 -8.27 2.99 -2.96
N LEU A 61 -7.00 2.59 -3.04
CA LEU A 61 -5.92 3.45 -3.52
C LEU A 61 -6.09 3.84 -4.98
N ARG A 62 -6.65 2.95 -5.81
CA ARG A 62 -7.01 3.28 -7.21
C ARG A 62 -8.11 4.32 -7.27
N ALA A 63 -9.17 4.18 -6.47
CA ALA A 63 -10.24 5.17 -6.40
C ALA A 63 -9.72 6.53 -5.92
N GLU A 64 -8.84 6.53 -4.91
CA GLU A 64 -8.21 7.75 -4.41
C GLU A 64 -7.31 8.40 -5.46
N ASN A 65 -6.46 7.63 -6.14
CA ASN A 65 -5.61 8.15 -7.22
C ASN A 65 -6.43 8.78 -8.34
N GLU A 66 -7.54 8.14 -8.73
CA GLU A 66 -8.40 8.68 -9.79
C GLU A 66 -9.07 9.99 -9.35
N SER A 67 -9.52 10.07 -8.09
CA SER A 67 -10.05 11.31 -7.54
C SER A 67 -9.00 12.43 -7.49
N LEU A 68 -7.75 12.10 -7.14
CA LEU A 68 -6.65 13.05 -7.11
C LEU A 68 -6.28 13.51 -8.51
N ARG A 69 -6.30 12.62 -9.51
CA ARG A 69 -6.09 12.98 -10.92
C ARG A 69 -7.17 13.94 -11.42
N GLN A 70 -8.42 13.73 -11.04
CA GLN A 70 -9.51 14.64 -11.38
C GLN A 70 -9.35 16.01 -10.71
N GLN A 71 -8.93 16.04 -9.44
CA GLN A 71 -8.71 17.27 -8.67
C GLN A 71 -7.48 18.05 -9.10
N ALA A 72 -6.39 17.34 -9.43
CA ALA A 72 -5.15 17.91 -9.92
C ALA A 72 -5.26 18.39 -11.38
N GLY A 73 -6.50 18.47 -11.92
CA GLY A 73 -6.85 18.70 -13.31
C GLY A 73 -5.81 19.54 -14.05
N ASP A 74 -5.39 19.04 -15.22
CA ASP A 74 -4.25 19.50 -16.02
C ASP A 74 -3.79 20.88 -15.59
N VAL A 75 -2.71 20.96 -14.80
CA VAL A 75 -2.07 22.23 -14.43
C VAL A 75 -1.91 23.00 -15.72
N SER A 76 -2.77 24.00 -15.91
CA SER A 76 -2.89 24.65 -17.20
C SER A 76 -1.52 25.20 -17.54
N PHE A 77 -1.02 24.91 -18.75
CA PHE A 77 0.28 25.40 -19.22
C PHE A 77 0.43 26.92 -18.97
N THR A 78 -0.67 27.66 -19.06
CA THR A 78 -0.78 29.08 -18.71
C THR A 78 -0.39 29.38 -17.26
N VAL A 79 -0.84 28.60 -16.29
CA VAL A 79 -0.48 28.76 -14.86
C VAL A 79 1.01 28.53 -14.65
N ALA A 80 1.57 27.52 -15.31
CA ALA A 80 3.02 27.25 -15.26
C ALA A 80 3.84 28.41 -15.86
N VAL A 81 3.40 28.96 -17.00
CA VAL A 81 4.05 30.11 -17.66
C VAL A 81 3.97 31.37 -16.80
N VAL A 82 2.81 31.67 -16.20
CA VAL A 82 2.63 32.84 -15.32
C VAL A 82 3.52 32.72 -14.07
N ALA A 83 3.57 31.53 -13.45
CA ALA A 83 4.44 31.28 -12.31
C ALA A 83 5.93 31.47 -12.66
N LEU A 84 6.35 30.98 -13.84
CA LEU A 84 7.72 31.15 -14.33
C LEU A 84 8.08 32.62 -14.55
N LEU A 85 7.21 33.37 -15.25
CA LEU A 85 7.43 34.79 -15.51
C LEU A 85 7.39 35.62 -14.21
N GLY A 86 6.50 35.27 -13.27
CA GLY A 86 6.45 35.88 -11.95
C GLY A 86 7.74 35.66 -11.15
N GLY A 87 8.25 34.41 -11.12
CA GLY A 87 9.50 34.06 -10.46
C GLY A 87 10.72 34.78 -11.06
N LEU A 88 10.82 34.83 -12.39
CA LEU A 88 11.88 35.55 -13.09
C LEU A 88 11.80 37.07 -12.85
N GLY A 89 10.59 37.64 -12.91
CA GLY A 89 10.35 39.06 -12.67
C GLY A 89 10.70 39.48 -11.23
N ALA A 90 10.28 38.67 -10.24
CA ALA A 90 10.62 38.89 -8.85
C ALA A 90 12.14 38.77 -8.60
N GLY A 91 12.77 37.73 -9.14
CA GLY A 91 14.22 37.54 -9.05
C GLY A 91 15.00 38.72 -9.66
N PHE A 92 14.57 39.22 -10.82
CA PHE A 92 15.16 40.39 -11.46
C PHE A 92 14.97 41.67 -10.63
N ALA A 93 13.79 41.89 -10.06
CA ALA A 93 13.51 43.04 -9.22
C ALA A 93 14.38 43.04 -7.94
N VAL A 94 14.53 41.88 -7.30
CA VAL A 94 15.41 41.70 -6.13
C VAL A 94 16.86 41.94 -6.50
N ALA A 95 17.36 41.36 -7.59
CA ALA A 95 18.72 41.55 -8.06
C ALA A 95 19.02 43.03 -8.38
N ARG A 96 18.06 43.74 -8.99
CA ARG A 96 18.19 45.17 -9.29
C ARG A 96 18.20 46.05 -8.05
N LEU A 97 17.45 45.68 -7.00
CA LEU A 97 17.42 46.42 -5.73
C LEU A 97 18.69 46.19 -4.92
N ALA A 98 19.25 44.97 -4.95
CA ALA A 98 20.50 44.63 -4.26
C ALA A 98 21.75 45.25 -4.91
N ASN A 99 21.66 45.65 -6.18
CA ASN A 99 22.76 46.25 -6.94
C ASN A 99 22.69 47.79 -7.00
N ARG A 100 21.89 48.41 -6.13
CA ARG A 100 21.80 49.85 -5.90
C ARG A 100 22.42 50.20 -4.55
#